data_AF-J3D0I6-F1
#
_entry.id   AF-J3D0I6-F1
#
_cell.length_a   1.000
_cell.length_b   1.000
_cell.length_c   1.000
_cell.angle_alpha   90.00
_cell.angle_beta   90.00
_cell.angle_gamma   90.00
#
_symmetry.space_group_name_H-M   'P 1'
#
loop_
_entity.id
_entity.type
_entity.pdbx_description
1 polymer ?
#
loop_
_entity_poly.entity_id
_entity_poly.type
_entity_poly.pdbx_seq_one_letter_code
_entity_poly.pdbx_strand_id
1 'polypeptide(L)'
;MSITVCVVCRESAEKAFPVGSFDEFKCPNCGYYSVNRQLIEEMAAAKQIFDTERTQQYLKIQLRSDQVPAITRIEATKHELISGSLRNR
;
A
#
# COMPACT_ATOMS: atom_id res chain seq x y z
N MET A 1 -14.57 15.60 -1.34
CA MET A 1 -13.78 14.35 -1.45
C MET A 1 -12.32 14.75 -1.44
N SER A 2 -11.55 14.34 -0.42
CA SER A 2 -10.12 14.64 -0.37
C SER A 2 -9.38 13.66 -1.27
N ILE A 3 -8.94 14.13 -2.44
CA ILE A 3 -8.07 13.35 -3.34
C ILE A 3 -6.82 12.98 -2.54
N THR A 4 -6.56 11.69 -2.42
CA THR A 4 -5.34 11.18 -1.77
C THR A 4 -4.47 10.51 -2.82
N VAL A 5 -3.18 10.35 -2.52
CA VAL A 5 -2.24 9.66 -3.41
C VAL A 5 -2.15 8.20 -2.98
N CYS A 6 -2.26 7.27 -3.93
CA CYS A 6 -2.04 5.85 -3.73
C CYS A 6 -0.62 5.62 -3.22
N VAL A 7 -0.45 4.97 -2.07
CA VAL A 7 0.90 4.70 -1.53
C VAL A 7 1.67 3.67 -2.36
N VAL A 8 0.97 2.89 -3.19
CA VAL A 8 1.56 1.88 -4.07
C VAL A 8 1.98 2.48 -5.42
N CYS A 9 1.04 2.96 -6.23
CA CYS A 9 1.35 3.46 -7.58
C CYS A 9 1.58 4.97 -7.69
N ARG A 10 1.39 5.74 -6.60
CA ARG A 10 1.51 7.20 -6.55
C ARG A 10 0.55 7.99 -7.45
N GLU A 11 -0.46 7.33 -7.99
CA GLU A 11 -1.55 8.00 -8.71
C GLU A 11 -2.70 8.36 -7.76
N SER A 12 -3.74 8.98 -8.31
CA SER A 12 -4.95 9.34 -7.57
C SER A 12 -5.61 8.12 -6.93
N ALA A 13 -5.88 8.22 -5.63
CA ALA A 13 -6.67 7.28 -4.86
C ALA A 13 -7.65 8.02 -3.96
N GLU A 14 -8.75 7.37 -3.65
CA GLU A 14 -9.62 7.81 -2.58
C GLU A 14 -9.12 7.21 -1.27
N LYS A 15 -8.76 8.05 -0.30
CA LYS A 15 -8.51 7.57 1.06
C LYS A 15 -9.87 7.31 1.69
N ALA A 16 -10.12 6.04 1.99
CA ALA A 16 -11.29 5.66 2.78
C ALA A 16 -11.05 5.98 4.26
N PHE A 17 -12.10 5.86 5.07
CA PHE A 17 -12.04 6.21 6.49
C PHE A 17 -10.97 5.38 7.19
N PRO A 18 -10.19 5.98 8.11
CA PRO A 18 -9.23 5.23 8.89
C PRO A 18 -9.97 4.19 9.75
N VAL A 19 -9.58 2.92 9.64
CA VAL A 19 -10.10 1.84 10.47
C VAL A 19 -9.02 1.47 11.48
N GLY A 20 -9.17 1.99 12.70
CA GLY A 20 -8.15 1.83 13.75
C GLY A 20 -6.78 2.37 13.30
N SER A 21 -5.76 1.50 13.30
CA SER A 21 -4.39 1.82 12.92
C SER A 21 -4.11 1.70 11.41
N PHE A 22 -5.13 1.44 10.60
CA PHE A 22 -4.99 1.27 9.15
C PHE A 22 -5.59 2.44 8.38
N ASP A 23 -4.90 2.84 7.32
CA ASP A 23 -5.41 3.74 6.30
C ASP A 23 -5.86 2.92 5.09
N GLU A 24 -7.10 3.13 4.68
CA GLU A 24 -7.68 2.44 3.53
C GLU A 24 -7.55 3.28 2.26
N PHE A 25 -7.26 2.62 1.14
CA PHE A 25 -7.05 3.22 -0.16
C PHE A 25 -7.89 2.51 -1.21
N LYS A 26 -8.69 3.29 -1.94
CA LYS A 26 -9.39 2.86 -3.15
C LYS A 26 -8.70 3.49 -4.35
N CYS A 27 -7.90 2.70 -5.04
CA CYS A 27 -7.19 3.11 -6.24
C CYS A 27 -7.78 2.39 -7.45
N PRO A 28 -8.08 3.08 -8.56
CA PRO A 28 -8.55 2.43 -9.80
C PRO A 28 -7.56 1.38 -10.34
N ASN A 29 -6.26 1.59 -10.12
CA ASN A 29 -5.20 0.73 -10.64
C ASN A 29 -4.73 -0.36 -9.65
N CYS A 30 -4.65 -0.04 -8.36
CA CYS A 30 -4.23 -1.00 -7.33
C CYS A 30 -5.39 -1.76 -6.65
N GLY A 31 -6.63 -1.29 -6.83
CA GLY A 31 -7.81 -1.84 -6.17
C GLY A 31 -8.06 -1.23 -4.78
N TYR A 32 -8.86 -1.94 -3.98
CA TYR A 32 -9.19 -1.56 -2.60
C TYR A 32 -8.31 -2.33 -1.62
N TYR A 33 -7.60 -1.62 -0.74
CA TYR A 33 -6.67 -2.20 0.22
C TYR A 33 -6.52 -1.31 1.45
N SER A 34 -5.96 -1.86 2.52
CA SER A 34 -5.60 -1.13 3.73
C SER A 34 -4.12 -1.27 4.02
N VAL A 35 -3.51 -0.23 4.60
CA VAL A 35 -2.10 -0.23 4.99
C VAL A 35 -1.97 0.27 6.41
N ASN A 36 -1.16 -0.40 7.21
CA ASN A 36 -0.88 0.07 8.56
C ASN A 36 -0.19 1.44 8.53
N ARG A 37 -0.72 2.44 9.26
CA ARG A 37 -0.20 3.81 9.23
C ARG A 37 1.26 3.89 9.69
N GLN A 38 1.63 3.10 10.70
CA GLN A 38 3.00 3.02 11.18
C GLN A 38 3.94 2.52 10.08
N LEU A 39 3.51 1.56 9.25
CA LEU A 39 4.32 1.11 8.10
C LEU A 39 4.56 2.25 7.10
N ILE A 40 3.54 3.05 6.79
CA ILE A 40 3.66 4.20 5.89
C ILE A 40 4.69 5.20 6.44
N GLU A 41 4.59 5.52 7.73
CA GLU A 41 5.52 6.43 8.42
C GLU A 41 6.96 5.88 8.42
N GLU A 42 7.14 4.60 8.75
CA GLU A 42 8.46 3.95 8.75
C GLU A 42 9.07 3.90 7.35
N MET A 43 8.27 3.59 6.32
CA MET A 43 8.74 3.59 4.93
C MET A 43 9.12 4.99 4.46
N ALA A 44 8.33 6.01 4.82
CA ALA A 44 8.64 7.40 4.51
C ALA A 44 9.96 7.84 5.17
N ALA A 45 10.16 7.50 6.45
CA ALA A 45 11.41 7.79 7.17
C ALA A 45 12.62 7.07 6.54
N ALA A 46 12.43 5.83 6.08
CA ALA A 46 13.46 5.04 5.41
C ALA A 46 13.64 5.37 3.91
N LYS A 47 12.88 6.32 3.35
CA LYS A 47 12.82 6.63 1.91
C LYS A 47 12.57 5.39 1.05
N GLN A 48 11.76 4.47 1.57
CA GLN A 48 11.33 3.24 0.94
C GLN A 48 10.00 3.46 0.20
N ILE A 49 9.77 2.66 -0.83
CA ILE A 49 8.54 2.71 -1.61
C ILE A 49 8.01 1.30 -1.80
N PHE A 50 6.70 1.17 -2.03
CA PHE A 50 6.17 -0.10 -2.48
C PHE A 50 6.65 -0.40 -3.89
N ASP A 51 7.04 -1.64 -4.13
CA ASP A 51 7.17 -2.18 -5.47
C ASP A 51 5.75 -2.32 -6.05
N THR A 52 5.43 -1.49 -7.04
CA THR A 52 4.09 -1.39 -7.61
C THR A 52 3.62 -2.74 -8.14
N GLU A 53 4.47 -3.47 -8.87
CA GLU A 53 4.08 -4.71 -9.53
C GLU A 53 3.84 -5.82 -8.50
N ARG A 54 4.79 -6.03 -7.58
CA ARG A 54 4.66 -7.03 -6.52
C ARG A 54 3.47 -6.76 -5.62
N THR A 55 3.28 -5.48 -5.27
CA THR A 55 2.15 -5.09 -4.41
C THR A 55 0.82 -5.29 -5.12
N GLN A 56 0.70 -4.93 -6.40
CA GLN A 56 -0.52 -5.19 -7.18
C GLN A 56 -0.82 -6.68 -7.30
N GLN A 57 0.20 -7.53 -7.50
CA GLN A 57 0.04 -8.98 -7.55
C GLN A 57 -0.45 -9.52 -6.20
N TYR A 58 0.18 -9.11 -5.09
CA TYR A 58 -0.25 -9.46 -3.74
C TYR A 58 -1.70 -9.05 -3.47
N LEU A 59 -2.08 -7.81 -3.78
CA LEU A 59 -3.44 -7.31 -3.60
C LEU A 59 -4.47 -8.14 -4.40
N LYS A 60 -4.16 -8.46 -5.66
CA LYS A 60 -5.04 -9.30 -6.51
C LYS A 60 -5.22 -10.72 -5.96
N ILE A 61 -4.18 -11.30 -5.37
CA ILE A 61 -4.25 -12.65 -4.77
C ILE A 61 -5.10 -12.61 -3.49
N GLN A 62 -4.85 -11.63 -2.63
CA GLN A 62 -5.51 -11.54 -1.32
C GLN A 62 -6.98 -11.14 -1.41
N LEU A 63 -7.34 -10.30 -2.39
CA LEU A 63 -8.72 -9.87 -2.64
C LEU A 63 -9.67 -11.05 -2.93
N ARG A 64 -9.15 -12.19 -3.40
CA ARG A 64 -9.94 -13.42 -3.63
C ARG A 64 -10.45 -14.06 -2.33
N SER A 65 -10.00 -13.60 -1.16
CA SER A 65 -10.36 -14.18 0.14
C SER A 65 -11.54 -13.44 0.82
N ASP A 66 -12.33 -12.66 0.07
CA ASP A 66 -13.47 -11.84 0.54
C ASP A 66 -13.16 -10.85 1.68
N GLN A 67 -11.88 -10.59 1.93
CA GLN A 67 -11.40 -9.62 2.92
C GLN A 67 -10.61 -8.52 2.23
N VAL A 68 -10.73 -7.30 2.76
CA VAL A 68 -9.90 -6.17 2.31
C VAL A 68 -8.43 -6.52 2.59
N PRO A 69 -7.57 -6.58 1.57
CA PRO A 69 -6.15 -6.87 1.76
C PRO A 69 -5.52 -5.87 2.74
N ALA A 70 -4.85 -6.37 3.77
CA ALA A 70 -4.16 -5.54 4.76
C ALA A 70 -2.65 -5.69 4.58
N ILE A 71 -1.98 -4.56 4.35
CA ILE A 71 -0.53 -4.50 4.23
C ILE A 71 0.03 -4.06 5.60
N THR A 72 0.63 -5.02 6.29
CA THR A 72 1.39 -4.80 7.52
C THR A 72 2.89 -4.88 7.22
N ARG A 73 3.74 -4.48 8.18
CA ARG A 73 5.19 -4.68 8.07
C ARG A 73 5.54 -6.14 7.80
N ILE A 74 4.85 -7.08 8.44
CA ILE A 74 5.06 -8.52 8.27
C ILE A 74 4.74 -8.93 6.84
N GLU A 75 3.58 -8.55 6.31
CA GLU A 75 3.19 -8.89 4.94
C GLU A 75 4.11 -8.23 3.90
N ALA A 76 4.46 -6.96 4.12
CA ALA A 76 5.35 -6.21 3.24
C ALA A 76 6.75 -6.82 3.16
N THR A 77 7.29 -7.34 4.27
CA THR A 77 8.57 -8.04 4.29
C THR A 77 8.45 -9.46 3.72
N LYS A 78 7.43 -10.22 4.13
CA LYS A 78 7.19 -11.60 3.71
C LYS A 78 7.00 -11.75 2.20
N HIS A 79 6.30 -10.79 1.60
CA HIS A 79 6.03 -10.78 0.16
C HIS A 79 6.96 -9.84 -0.62
N GLU A 80 8.01 -9.33 0.05
CA GLU A 80 9.01 -8.44 -0.54
C GLU A 80 8.38 -7.25 -1.32
N LEU A 81 7.34 -6.66 -0.73
CA LEU A 81 6.55 -5.58 -1.34
C LEU A 81 7.26 -4.23 -1.31
N ILE A 82 8.39 -4.12 -0.61
CA ILE A 82 9.14 -2.88 -0.45
C ILE A 82 10.35 -2.92 -1.37
N SER A 83 10.46 -1.94 -2.27
CA SER A 83 11.68 -1.71 -3.02
C SER A 83 12.57 -0.69 -2.27
N GLY A 84 13.84 -1.05 -2.11
CA GLY A 84 14.83 -0.20 -1.46
C GLY A 84 15.24 0.95 -2.38
N SER A 85 14.71 2.14 -2.08
CA SER A 85 15.15 3.48 -2.47
C SER A 85 15.42 3.79 -3.96
N LEU A 86 14.87 4.94 -4.38
CA LEU A 86 15.27 5.76 -5.52
C LEU A 86 16.70 5.46 -6.02
N ARG A 87 16.84 4.60 -7.03
CA ARG A 87 18.03 4.62 -7.88
C ARG A 87 17.98 5.94 -8.64
N ASN A 88 18.71 6.91 -8.09
CA ASN A 88 19.19 8.10 -8.75
C ASN A 88 19.78 7.65 -10.10
N ARG A 89 19.00 7.80 -11.18
CA ARG A 89 19.47 7.62 -12.55
C ARG A 89 19.67 9.01 -13.14
#